data_AF-A0AAW0ZCK8-F1
#
_entry.id   AF-A0AAW0ZCK8-F1
#
_cell.length_a   1.000
_cell.length_b   1.000
_cell.length_c   1.000
_cell.angle_alpha   90.00
_cell.angle_beta   90.00
_cell.angle_gamma   90.00
#
_symmetry.space_group_name_H-M   'P 1'
#
loop_
_entity.id
_entity.type
_entity.pdbx_description
1 polymer ?
#
loop_
_entity_poly.entity_id
_entity_poly.type
_entity_poly.pdbx_seq_one_letter_code
_entity_poly.pdbx_strand_id
1 'polypeptide(L)'
;MVKSSKRFNELANAQYFSMHEWTFHRDNVRKMMVDVKTLKDSEIVKLNRDVDWERYITIYMTGIEKFILKEKFKSIDASRQRLSVLYWIHQIIQIFGIIAILAIISYTIY
;
A
#
# COMPACT_ATOMS: atom_id res chain seq x y z
N MET A 1 23.69 -0.42 5.92
CA MET A 1 23.04 0.91 5.80
C MET A 1 22.86 1.39 4.35
N VAL A 2 23.81 1.18 3.43
CA VAL A 2 23.76 1.72 2.05
C VAL A 2 22.61 1.17 1.18
N LYS A 3 22.16 -0.08 1.39
CA LYS A 3 21.05 -0.67 0.61
C LYS A 3 19.68 -0.04 0.93
N SER A 4 19.42 0.29 2.20
CA SER A 4 18.15 0.92 2.58
C SER A 4 18.06 2.35 2.06
N SER A 5 19.15 3.14 2.13
CA SER A 5 19.14 4.52 1.60
C SER A 5 18.95 4.57 0.09
N LYS A 6 19.54 3.63 -0.67
CA LYS A 6 19.36 3.57 -2.13
C LYS A 6 17.90 3.30 -2.53
N ARG A 7 17.20 2.44 -1.78
CA ARG A 7 15.76 2.15 -1.99
C ARG A 7 14.88 3.35 -1.65
N PHE A 8 15.19 4.07 -0.58
CA PHE A 8 14.50 5.32 -0.26
C PHE A 8 14.69 6.40 -1.34
N ASN A 9 15.87 6.49 -1.96
CA ASN A 9 16.08 7.38 -3.10
C ASN A 9 15.30 6.97 -4.37
N GLU A 10 15.16 5.67 -4.65
CA GLU A 10 14.30 5.21 -5.76
C GLU A 10 12.81 5.55 -5.51
N LEU A 11 12.36 5.50 -4.25
CA LEU A 11 11.02 5.97 -3.85
C LEU A 11 10.86 7.50 -3.95
N ALA A 12 11.91 8.27 -3.65
CA ALA A 12 11.89 9.72 -3.78
C ALA A 12 11.66 10.17 -5.24
N ASN A 13 12.13 9.41 -6.23
CA ASN A 13 11.82 9.68 -7.63
C ASN A 13 10.34 9.44 -7.97
N ALA A 14 9.71 8.42 -7.36
CA ALA A 14 8.27 8.17 -7.49
C ALA A 14 7.40 9.18 -6.72
N GLN A 15 7.97 9.79 -5.68
CA GLN A 15 7.33 10.81 -4.87
C GLN A 15 6.92 12.04 -5.70
N TYR A 16 7.77 12.47 -6.64
CA TYR A 16 7.42 13.56 -7.56
C TYR A 16 6.13 13.26 -8.32
N PHE A 17 6.00 12.06 -8.89
CA PHE A 17 4.80 11.69 -9.64
C PHE A 17 3.57 11.45 -8.74
N SER A 18 3.78 11.02 -7.50
CA SER A 18 2.71 10.64 -6.58
C SER A 18 2.15 11.81 -5.76
N MET A 19 2.96 12.84 -5.50
CA MET A 19 2.58 13.98 -4.64
C MET A 19 2.16 15.24 -5.41
N HIS A 20 2.44 15.32 -6.71
CA HIS A 20 1.98 16.43 -7.52
C HIS A 20 0.57 16.16 -8.03
N GLU A 21 -0.27 17.20 -8.01
CA GLU A 21 -1.57 17.13 -8.67
C GLU A 21 -1.38 17.18 -10.18
N TRP A 22 -2.01 16.24 -10.87
CA TRP A 22 -1.96 16.15 -12.32
C TRP A 22 -3.34 16.44 -12.91
N THR A 23 -3.44 17.54 -13.63
CA THR A 23 -4.65 17.89 -14.38
C THR A 23 -4.68 17.11 -15.70
N PHE A 24 -5.26 15.91 -15.66
CA PHE A 24 -5.48 15.12 -16.86
C PHE A 24 -6.63 15.69 -17.67
N HIS A 25 -6.34 16.26 -18.84
CA HIS A 25 -7.35 16.66 -19.81
C HIS A 25 -7.90 15.41 -20.48
N ARG A 26 -9.18 15.10 -20.25
CA ARG A 26 -9.82 13.87 -20.74
C ARG A 26 -10.93 14.14 -21.75
N ASP A 27 -11.06 15.36 -22.24
CA ASP A 27 -12.18 15.77 -23.10
C ASP A 27 -12.24 14.95 -24.39
N ASN A 28 -11.08 14.71 -25.01
CA ASN A 28 -10.98 13.88 -26.21
C ASN A 28 -11.39 12.42 -25.93
N VAL A 29 -10.98 11.86 -24.79
CA VAL A 29 -11.33 10.48 -24.39
C VAL A 29 -12.83 10.39 -24.10
N ARG A 30 -13.40 11.42 -23.45
CA ARG A 30 -14.84 11.50 -23.19
C ARG A 30 -15.63 11.60 -24.48
N LYS A 31 -15.19 12.43 -25.42
CA LYS A 31 -15.82 12.57 -26.75
C LYS A 31 -15.77 11.25 -27.52
N MET A 32 -14.59 10.62 -27.57
CA MET A 32 -14.42 9.29 -28.16
C MET A 32 -15.34 8.24 -27.53
N MET A 33 -15.49 8.22 -26.20
CA MET A 33 -16.41 7.29 -25.52
C MET A 33 -17.88 7.52 -25.91
N VAL A 34 -18.29 8.76 -26.17
CA VAL A 34 -19.64 9.08 -26.66
C VAL A 34 -19.79 8.62 -28.11
N ASP A 35 -18.82 8.92 -28.96
CA ASP A 35 -18.84 8.56 -30.37
C ASP A 35 -18.88 7.02 -30.56
N VAL A 36 -18.06 6.29 -29.81
CA VAL A 36 -18.01 4.81 -29.86
C VAL A 36 -19.34 4.18 -29.45
N LYS A 37 -20.08 4.78 -28.50
CA LYS A 37 -21.42 4.28 -28.13
C LYS A 37 -22.46 4.39 -29.25
N THR A 38 -22.22 5.23 -30.26
CA THR A 38 -23.11 5.34 -31.42
C THR A 38 -22.86 4.27 -32.48
N LEU A 39 -21.76 3.53 -32.36
CA LEU A 39 -21.38 2.49 -33.30
C LEU A 39 -22.12 1.17 -33.01
N LYS A 40 -22.42 0.41 -34.08
CA LYS A 40 -23.08 -0.90 -34.00
C LYS A 40 -22.27 -1.95 -33.23
N ASP A 41 -20.95 -1.80 -33.22
CA ASP A 41 -19.97 -2.68 -32.59
C ASP A 41 -19.44 -2.12 -31.27
N SER A 42 -20.15 -1.15 -30.68
CA SER A 42 -19.78 -0.52 -29.40
C SER A 42 -19.54 -1.53 -28.27
N GLU A 43 -20.19 -2.70 -28.31
CA GLU A 43 -20.01 -3.79 -27.33
C GLU A 43 -18.65 -4.49 -27.43
N ILE A 44 -17.99 -4.45 -28.60
CA ILE A 44 -16.65 -5.01 -28.81
C ILE A 44 -15.61 -4.14 -28.10
N VAL A 45 -15.86 -2.83 -28.06
CA VAL A 45 -14.96 -1.86 -27.42
C VAL A 45 -15.38 -1.66 -25.97
N LYS A 46 -14.82 -2.48 -25.07
CA LYS A 46 -14.98 -2.33 -23.61
C LYS A 46 -14.28 -1.07 -23.10
N LEU A 47 -14.93 0.08 -23.26
CA LEU A 47 -14.53 1.37 -22.70
C LEU A 47 -15.14 1.64 -21.31
N ASN A 48 -15.89 0.68 -20.77
CA ASN A 48 -16.55 0.76 -19.48
C ASN A 48 -15.52 0.73 -18.32
N ARG A 49 -15.82 1.51 -17.28
CA ARG A 49 -15.02 1.58 -16.05
C ARG A 49 -15.28 0.41 -15.09
N ASP A 50 -15.66 -0.76 -15.61
CA ASP A 50 -15.83 -1.99 -14.82
C ASP A 50 -14.46 -2.61 -14.50
N VAL A 51 -13.59 -1.77 -13.96
CA VAL A 51 -12.28 -2.18 -13.46
C VAL A 51 -12.54 -2.74 -12.06
N ASP A 52 -12.11 -3.99 -11.86
CA ASP A 52 -11.94 -4.54 -10.53
C ASP A 52 -10.80 -3.76 -9.84
N TRP A 53 -11.19 -2.72 -9.11
CA TRP A 53 -10.27 -1.80 -8.45
C TRP A 53 -9.45 -2.49 -7.37
N GLU A 54 -10.03 -3.48 -6.68
CA GLU A 54 -9.32 -4.25 -5.66
C GLU A 54 -8.18 -5.05 -6.28
N ARG A 55 -8.46 -5.76 -7.37
CA ARG A 55 -7.44 -6.48 -8.13
C ARG A 55 -6.41 -5.55 -8.75
N TYR A 56 -6.85 -4.42 -9.31
CA TYR A 56 -5.96 -3.42 -9.91
C TYR A 56 -4.96 -2.89 -8.88
N ILE A 57 -5.45 -2.42 -7.73
CA ILE A 57 -4.60 -1.89 -6.65
C ILE A 57 -3.67 -2.98 -6.12
N THR A 58 -4.15 -4.22 -5.96
CA THR A 58 -3.34 -5.35 -5.50
C THR A 58 -2.16 -5.62 -6.45
N ILE A 59 -2.43 -5.68 -7.76
CA ILE A 59 -1.40 -5.88 -8.78
C ILE A 59 -0.43 -4.70 -8.81
N TYR A 60 -0.95 -3.48 -8.75
CA TYR A 60 -0.15 -2.25 -8.75
C TYR A 60 0.84 -2.22 -7.57
N MET A 61 0.35 -2.44 -6.35
CA MET A 61 1.20 -2.46 -5.14
C MET A 61 2.22 -3.59 -5.17
N THR A 62 1.81 -4.79 -5.62
CA THR A 62 2.73 -5.92 -5.80
C THR A 62 3.83 -5.60 -6.81
N GLY A 63 3.50 -4.86 -7.89
CA GLY A 63 4.46 -4.41 -8.88
C GLY A 63 5.50 -3.44 -8.29
N ILE A 64 5.07 -2.48 -7.47
CA ILE A 64 5.96 -1.54 -6.78
C ILE A 64 6.94 -2.31 -5.88
N GLU A 65 6.43 -3.22 -5.05
CA GLU A 65 7.25 -4.01 -4.12
C GLU A 65 8.30 -4.85 -4.87
N LYS A 66 7.90 -5.47 -5.98
CA LYS A 66 8.77 -6.34 -6.77
C LYS A 66 9.82 -5.55 -7.56
N PHE A 67 9.41 -4.53 -8.29
CA PHE A 67 10.25 -3.91 -9.32
C PHE A 67 10.96 -2.66 -8.82
N ILE A 68 10.30 -1.83 -8.01
CA ILE A 68 10.88 -0.60 -7.46
C ILE A 68 11.64 -0.95 -6.18
N LEU A 69 10.98 -1.59 -5.22
CA LEU A 69 11.60 -1.90 -3.92
C LEU A 69 12.54 -3.10 -3.97
N LYS A 70 12.48 -3.91 -5.04
CA LYS A 70 13.28 -5.13 -5.24
C LYS A 70 13.20 -6.04 -4.01
N GLU A 71 12.01 -6.14 -3.41
CA GLU A 71 11.79 -7.06 -2.31
C GLU A 71 11.72 -8.49 -2.87
N LYS A 72 12.38 -9.43 -2.19
CA LYS A 72 12.16 -10.85 -2.50
C LYS A 72 10.70 -11.14 -2.18
N PHE A 73 9.95 -11.71 -3.12
CA PHE A 73 8.57 -12.14 -2.91
C PHE A 73 8.47 -12.91 -1.59
N LYS A 74 8.01 -12.21 -0.57
CA LYS A 74 7.47 -12.82 0.63
C LYS A 74 5.97 -12.76 0.39
N SER A 75 5.28 -13.88 0.59
CA SER A 75 3.82 -13.85 0.57
C SER A 75 3.37 -12.67 1.43
N ILE A 76 2.32 -11.95 1.01
CA ILE A 76 1.65 -10.93 1.82
C ILE A 76 1.38 -11.47 3.23
N ASP A 77 1.09 -12.78 3.34
CA ASP A 77 0.91 -13.50 4.60
C ASP A 77 2.15 -13.46 5.50
N ALA A 78 3.35 -13.60 4.93
CA ALA A 78 4.60 -13.55 5.69
C ALA A 78 4.90 -12.14 6.22
N SER A 79 4.47 -11.09 5.51
CA SER A 79 4.57 -9.71 5.99
C SER A 79 3.56 -9.44 7.11
N ARG A 80 2.31 -9.90 6.95
CA ARG A 80 1.27 -9.84 7.99
C ARG A 80 1.66 -10.62 9.24
N GLN A 81 2.29 -11.78 9.08
CA GLN A 81 2.76 -12.60 10.19
C GLN A 81 3.82 -11.87 11.02
N ARG A 82 4.78 -11.20 10.38
CA ARG A 82 5.80 -10.41 11.11
C ARG A 82 5.21 -9.21 11.84
N LEU A 83 4.26 -8.52 11.21
CA LEU A 83 3.52 -7.42 11.86
C LEU A 83 2.73 -7.94 13.07
N SER A 84 2.08 -9.09 12.95
CA SER A 84 1.37 -9.73 14.06
C SER A 84 2.31 -10.12 15.20
N VAL A 85 3.47 -10.72 14.90
CA VAL A 85 4.48 -11.05 15.92
C VAL A 85 4.97 -9.79 16.62
N LEU A 86 5.29 -8.73 15.88
CA LEU A 86 5.72 -7.46 16.47
C LEU A 86 4.64 -6.82 17.34
N TYR A 87 3.38 -6.87 16.91
CA TYR A 87 2.23 -6.41 17.67
C TYR A 87 2.10 -7.16 19.00
N TRP A 88 2.18 -8.49 18.98
CA TRP A 88 2.11 -9.31 20.19
C TRP A 88 3.28 -9.06 21.14
N ILE A 89 4.51 -8.90 20.62
CA ILE A 89 5.68 -8.53 21.43
C ILE A 89 5.42 -7.18 22.13
N HIS A 90 4.93 -6.19 21.39
CA HIS A 90 4.62 -4.88 21.95
C HIS A 90 3.56 -4.96 23.06
N GLN A 91 2.49 -5.71 22.81
CA GLN A 91 1.40 -5.90 23.78
C GLN A 91 1.91 -6.56 25.07
N ILE A 92 2.75 -7.57 24.96
CA ILE A 92 3.35 -8.27 26.10
C ILE A 92 4.22 -7.29 26.91
N ILE A 93 5.08 -6.52 26.26
CA ILE A 93 5.95 -5.53 26.93
C ILE A 93 5.11 -4.49 27.69
N GLN A 94 4.02 -4.00 27.11
CA GLN A 94 3.13 -3.05 27.78
C GLN A 94 2.52 -3.66 29.06
N ILE A 95 2.01 -4.89 28.97
CA ILE A 95 1.41 -5.58 30.12
C ILE A 95 2.45 -5.80 31.22
N PHE A 96 3.65 -6.28 30.87
CA PHE A 96 4.75 -6.45 31.83
C PHE A 96 5.15 -5.12 32.49
N GLY A 97 5.20 -4.03 31.72
CA GLY A 97 5.47 -2.69 32.24
C GLY A 97 4.45 -2.27 33.29
N ILE A 98 3.16 -2.47 33.03
CA ILE A 98 2.08 -2.15 33.98
C ILE A 98 2.20 -2.99 35.25
N ILE A 99 2.43 -4.31 35.12
CA ILE A 99 2.60 -5.22 36.27
C ILE A 99 3.81 -4.81 37.11
N ALA A 100 4.93 -4.49 36.49
CA ALA A 100 6.14 -4.06 37.20
C ALA A 100 5.90 -2.77 37.99
N ILE A 101 5.20 -1.79 37.40
CA ILE A 101 4.84 -0.54 38.09
C ILE A 101 3.94 -0.82 39.29
N LEU A 102 2.89 -1.64 39.12
CA LEU A 102 1.99 -2.01 40.21
C LEU A 102 2.71 -2.76 41.35
N ALA A 103 3.63 -3.66 41.01
CA ALA A 103 4.44 -4.38 41.99
C ALA A 103 5.34 -3.43 42.80
N ILE A 104 6.00 -2.49 42.14
CA ILE A 104 6.82 -1.46 42.80
C ILE A 104 5.95 -0.63 43.76
N ILE A 105 4.79 -0.15 43.30
CA ILE A 105 3.86 0.62 44.16
C ILE A 105 3.45 -0.21 45.38
N SER A 106 3.08 -1.49 45.20
CA SER A 106 2.69 -2.36 46.31
C SER A 106 3.81 -2.59 47.33
N TYR A 107 5.05 -2.74 46.85
CA TYR A 107 6.24 -2.87 47.70
C TYR A 107 6.61 -1.57 48.42
N THR A 108 6.25 -0.42 47.88
CA THR A 108 6.54 0.89 48.50
C THR A 108 5.49 1.27 49.55
N ILE A 109 4.28 0.71 49.46
CA ILE A 109 3.16 0.96 50.38
C ILE A 109 3.19 0.04 51.61
N TYR A 110 3.87 -1.12 51.53
CA TYR A 110 3.98 -2.11 52.60
C TYR A 110 5.39 -2.06 53.24
#